data_AF-A0A2S2NZP5-F1
#
_entry.id   AF-A0A2S2NZP5-F1
#
_cell.length_a   1.000
_cell.length_b   1.000
_cell.length_c   1.000
_cell.angle_alpha   90.00
_cell.angle_beta   90.00
_cell.angle_gamma   90.00
#
_symmetry.space_group_name_H-M   'P 1'
#
loop_
_entity.id
_entity.type
_entity.pdbx_description
1 polymer ?
#
loop_
_entity_poly.entity_id
_entity_poly.type
_entity_poly.pdbx_seq_one_letter_code
_entity_poly.pdbx_strand_id
1 'polypeptide(L)'
;MSNIVLRVCIWILAVVAITANLLVIVFRAKYKHTNQVHSFLIVNLALGDFLMGSYLLVIAVVDWYYRGVYFIHDSDWRRSSMCNVAGFISTFSSELSVFTLTVITLERL
;
A
#
# COMPACT_ATOMS: atom_id res chain seq x y z
N MET A 1 2.80 -2.47 19.43
CA MET A 1 2.56 -1.03 19.74
C MET A 1 1.81 -0.86 21.06
N SER A 2 2.17 0.08 21.94
CA SER A 2 1.42 0.30 23.20
C SER A 2 0.10 1.06 22.97
N ASN A 3 0.08 2.01 22.02
CA ASN A 3 -1.06 2.90 21.78
C ASN A 3 -2.21 2.21 21.02
N ILE A 4 -3.35 2.03 21.70
CA ILE A 4 -4.58 1.46 21.13
C ILE A 4 -5.12 2.29 19.96
N VAL A 5 -5.00 3.62 20.03
CA VAL A 5 -5.51 4.55 19.01
C VAL A 5 -4.82 4.30 17.67
N LEU A 6 -3.49 4.23 17.67
CA LEU A 6 -2.72 4.00 16.44
C LEU A 6 -3.10 2.67 15.77
N ARG A 7 -3.37 1.63 16.57
CA ARG A 7 -3.77 0.31 16.08
C ARG A 7 -5.11 0.37 15.35
N VAL A 8 -6.10 1.03 15.95
CA VAL A 8 -7.41 1.22 15.33
C VAL A 8 -7.27 2.03 14.04
N CYS A 9 -6.47 3.10 14.07
CA CYS A 9 -6.21 3.91 12.89
C CYS A 9 -5.56 3.10 11.75
N ILE A 10 -4.56 2.26 12.03
CA ILE A 10 -3.90 1.44 11.00
C ILE A 10 -4.90 0.50 10.33
N TRP A 11 -5.76 -0.17 11.11
CA TRP A 11 -6.80 -1.04 10.57
C TRP A 11 -7.77 -0.28 9.66
N ILE A 12 -8.24 0.90 10.09
CA ILE A 12 -9.14 1.73 9.30
C ILE A 12 -8.45 2.19 8.00
N LEU A 13 -7.23 2.72 8.11
CA LEU A 13 -6.47 3.21 6.95
C LEU A 13 -6.18 2.09 5.95
N ALA A 14 -5.79 0.90 6.42
CA ALA A 14 -5.54 -0.25 5.56
C ALA A 14 -6.79 -0.65 4.77
N VAL A 15 -7.94 -0.80 5.45
CA VAL A 15 -9.21 -1.20 4.80
C VAL A 15 -9.67 -0.13 3.81
N VAL A 16 -9.65 1.14 4.21
CA VAL A 16 -10.08 2.25 3.34
C VAL A 16 -9.16 2.36 2.12
N ALA A 17 -7.84 2.31 2.30
CA ALA A 17 -6.89 2.40 1.19
C ALA A 17 -7.04 1.24 0.21
N ILE A 18 -7.18 0.00 0.69
CA ILE A 18 -7.37 -1.17 -0.16
C ILE A 18 -8.69 -1.05 -0.94
N THR A 19 -9.79 -0.80 -0.25
CA THR A 19 -11.13 -0.80 -0.86
C THR A 19 -11.30 0.34 -1.86
N ALA A 20 -10.96 1.58 -1.47
CA ALA A 20 -11.13 2.75 -2.31
C ALA A 20 -10.26 2.68 -3.57
N ASN A 21 -8.99 2.31 -3.43
CA ASN A 21 -8.08 2.26 -4.58
C ASN A 21 -8.37 1.07 -5.50
N LEU A 22 -8.76 -0.08 -4.95
CA LEU A 22 -9.21 -1.20 -5.77
C LEU A 22 -10.43 -0.84 -6.62
N LEU A 23 -11.41 -0.12 -6.04
CA LEU A 23 -12.56 0.38 -6.78
C LEU A 23 -12.14 1.34 -7.90
N VAL A 24 -11.19 2.24 -7.66
CA VAL A 24 -10.66 3.15 -8.69
C VAL A 24 -10.02 2.37 -9.84
N ILE A 25 -9.19 1.36 -9.53
CA ILE A 25 -8.53 0.50 -10.53
C ILE A 25 -9.57 -0.25 -11.36
N VAL A 26 -10.54 -0.90 -10.70
CA VAL A 26 -11.59 -1.66 -11.39
C VAL A 26 -12.46 -0.76 -12.27
N PHE A 27 -12.86 0.42 -11.76
CA PHE A 27 -13.66 1.36 -12.51
C PHE A 27 -12.89 1.88 -13.74
N ARG A 28 -11.62 2.29 -13.57
CA ARG A 28 -10.79 2.72 -14.72
C ARG A 28 -10.52 1.58 -15.71
N ALA A 29 -10.37 0.35 -15.26
CA ALA A 29 -10.18 -0.80 -16.14
C ALA A 29 -11.45 -1.10 -16.98
N LYS A 30 -12.64 -0.83 -16.45
CA LYS A 30 -13.92 -1.03 -17.14
C LYS A 30 -14.26 0.09 -18.13
N TYR A 31 -13.92 1.34 -17.81
CA TYR A 31 -14.24 2.50 -18.64
C TYR A 31 -13.02 3.00 -19.42
N LYS A 32 -13.01 2.77 -20.74
CA LYS A 32 -11.94 3.23 -21.63
C LYS A 32 -12.00 4.76 -21.76
N HIS A 33 -10.96 5.46 -21.30
CA HIS A 33 -10.92 6.93 -21.28
C HIS A 33 -10.11 7.51 -22.45
N THR A 34 -10.53 8.66 -22.97
CA THR A 34 -9.90 9.33 -24.13
C THR A 34 -8.47 9.82 -23.84
N ASN A 35 -8.22 10.36 -22.64
CA ASN A 35 -6.87 10.74 -22.20
C ASN A 35 -6.12 9.54 -21.59
N GLN A 36 -5.36 8.83 -22.42
CA GLN A 36 -4.57 7.65 -22.05
C GLN A 36 -3.55 7.96 -20.94
N VAL A 37 -2.85 9.10 -21.02
CA VAL A 37 -1.80 9.48 -20.04
C VAL A 37 -2.39 9.76 -18.65
N HIS A 38 -3.43 10.59 -18.59
CA HIS A 38 -4.12 10.89 -17.33
C HIS A 38 -4.76 9.65 -16.70
N SER A 39 -5.31 8.75 -17.53
CA SER A 39 -5.86 7.48 -17.04
C SER A 39 -4.77 6.56 -16.48
N PHE A 40 -3.63 6.46 -17.17
CA PHE A 40 -2.48 5.67 -16.73
C PHE A 40 -1.92 6.18 -15.40
N LEU A 41 -1.78 7.50 -15.26
CA LEU A 41 -1.32 8.16 -14.03
C LEU A 41 -2.22 7.82 -12.83
N ILE A 42 -3.55 7.92 -13.00
CA ILE A 42 -4.51 7.62 -11.93
C ILE A 42 -4.45 6.15 -11.52
N VAL A 43 -4.33 5.23 -12.49
CA VAL A 43 -4.22 3.80 -12.20
C VAL A 43 -2.92 3.49 -11.47
N ASN A 44 -1.81 4.13 -11.87
CA ASN A 44 -0.51 3.95 -11.23
C ASN A 44 -0.50 4.46 -9.78
N LEU A 45 -1.12 5.62 -9.54
CA LEU A 45 -1.29 6.17 -8.20
C LEU A 45 -2.17 5.27 -7.33
N ALA A 46 -3.32 4.85 -7.85
CA ALA A 46 -4.22 3.93 -7.13
C ALA A 46 -3.55 2.58 -6.84
N LEU A 47 -2.70 2.07 -7.74
CA LEU A 47 -1.93 0.85 -7.50
C LEU A 47 -0.92 1.04 -6.36
N GLY A 48 -0.22 2.17 -6.31
CA GLY A 48 0.68 2.51 -5.21
C GLY A 48 -0.05 2.57 -3.87
N ASP A 49 -1.16 3.31 -3.80
CA ASP A 49 -1.94 3.43 -2.56
C ASP A 49 -2.58 2.10 -2.12
N PHE A 50 -2.98 1.25 -3.07
CA PHE A 50 -3.44 -0.12 -2.78
C PHE A 50 -2.32 -0.96 -2.16
N LEU A 51 -1.11 -0.90 -2.71
CA LEU A 51 0.06 -1.61 -2.19
C LEU A 51 0.43 -1.11 -0.80
N MET A 52 0.44 0.20 -0.56
CA MET A 52 0.64 0.78 0.77
C MET A 52 -0.44 0.30 1.75
N GLY A 53 -1.71 0.26 1.34
CA GLY A 53 -2.79 -0.31 2.14
C GLY A 53 -2.56 -1.79 2.49
N SER A 54 -2.08 -2.58 1.54
CA SER A 54 -1.73 -3.99 1.78
C SER A 54 -0.56 -4.15 2.76
N TYR A 55 0.45 -3.29 2.68
CA TYR A 55 1.55 -3.24 3.64
C TYR A 55 1.06 -2.91 5.07
N LEU A 56 0.19 -1.91 5.21
CA LEU A 56 -0.43 -1.56 6.50
C LEU A 56 -1.27 -2.72 7.05
N LEU A 57 -1.99 -3.44 6.19
CA LEU A 57 -2.75 -4.63 6.57
C LEU A 57 -1.83 -5.73 7.13
N VAL A 58 -0.71 -6.00 6.46
CA VAL A 58 0.29 -6.99 6.93
C VAL A 58 0.80 -6.59 8.32
N ILE A 59 1.17 -5.32 8.52
CA ILE A 59 1.61 -4.83 9.85
C ILE A 59 0.52 -4.98 10.89
N ALA A 60 -0.75 -4.68 10.54
CA ALA A 60 -1.87 -4.78 11.46
C ALA A 60 -2.12 -6.23 11.93
N VAL A 61 -2.02 -7.19 11.01
CA VAL A 61 -2.14 -8.63 11.29
C VAL A 61 -0.99 -9.10 12.18
N VAL A 62 0.23 -8.64 11.91
CA VAL A 62 1.43 -8.99 12.67
C VAL A 62 1.37 -8.45 14.10
N ASP A 63 0.95 -7.19 14.27
CA ASP A 63 0.76 -6.59 15.61
C ASP A 63 -0.36 -7.30 16.39
N TRP A 64 -1.38 -7.81 15.71
CA TRP A 64 -2.40 -8.66 16.32
C TRP A 64 -1.87 -10.04 16.72
N TYR A 65 -1.11 -10.69 15.84
CA TYR A 65 -0.60 -12.05 16.03
C TYR A 65 0.44 -12.14 17.16
N TYR A 66 1.38 -11.19 17.22
CA TYR A 66 2.44 -11.17 18.22
C TYR A 66 2.08 -10.46 19.53
N ARG A 67 0.78 -10.32 19.81
CA ARG A 67 0.29 -9.60 20.98
C ARG A 67 0.71 -10.32 22.26
N GLY A 68 1.55 -9.66 23.07
CA GLY A 68 2.07 -10.18 24.34
C GLY A 68 3.37 -11.01 24.26
N VAL A 69 3.82 -11.39 23.07
CA VAL A 69 5.02 -12.25 22.86
C VAL A 69 5.98 -11.66 21.81
N TYR A 70 5.80 -10.38 21.48
CA TYR A 70 6.50 -9.67 20.40
C TYR A 70 8.03 -9.77 20.49
N PHE A 71 8.59 -9.72 21.69
CA PHE A 71 10.04 -9.76 21.91
C PHE A 71 10.68 -11.09 21.46
N ILE A 72 9.95 -12.20 21.54
CA ILE A 72 10.50 -13.53 21.21
C ILE A 72 10.46 -13.78 19.70
N HIS A 73 9.46 -13.23 19.01
CA HIS A 73 9.20 -13.53 17.60
C HIS A 73 9.65 -12.42 16.63
N ASP A 74 10.16 -11.28 17.09
CA ASP A 74 10.65 -10.21 16.20
C ASP A 74 11.75 -10.73 15.27
N SER A 75 12.67 -11.55 15.80
CA SER A 75 13.76 -12.21 15.06
C SER A 75 13.25 -13.09 13.92
N ASP A 76 12.24 -13.92 14.22
CA ASP A 76 11.67 -14.88 13.27
C ASP A 76 10.80 -14.18 12.23
N TRP A 77 10.04 -13.15 12.64
CA TRP A 77 9.29 -12.30 11.73
C TRP A 77 10.20 -11.62 10.71
N ARG A 78 11.31 -11.01 11.15
CA ARG A 78 12.28 -10.34 10.25
C ARG A 78 12.95 -11.29 9.27
N ARG A 79 13.15 -12.56 9.64
CA ARG A 79 13.68 -13.60 8.74
C ARG A 79 12.61 -14.21 7.82
N SER A 80 11.33 -14.02 8.14
CA SER A 80 10.25 -14.62 7.37
C SER A 80 10.15 -14.04 5.97
N SER A 81 9.72 -14.88 5.01
CA SER A 81 9.41 -14.42 3.66
C SER A 81 8.31 -13.36 3.63
N MET A 82 7.39 -13.34 4.60
CA MET A 82 6.36 -12.31 4.68
C MET A 82 6.93 -10.91 4.92
N CYS A 83 7.95 -10.78 5.78
CA CYS A 83 8.62 -9.50 5.98
C CYS A 83 9.35 -9.02 4.71
N ASN A 84 9.98 -9.94 3.97
CA ASN A 84 10.63 -9.62 2.70
C ASN A 84 9.62 -9.17 1.63
N VAL A 85 8.48 -9.86 1.52
CA VAL A 85 7.40 -9.47 0.61
C VAL A 85 6.82 -8.10 1.01
N ALA A 86 6.61 -7.85 2.30
CA ALA A 86 6.15 -6.55 2.79
C ALA A 86 7.15 -5.42 2.46
N GLY A 87 8.45 -5.68 2.62
CA GLY A 87 9.51 -4.76 2.21
C GLY A 87 9.48 -4.46 0.71
N PHE A 88 9.37 -5.51 -0.12
CA PHE A 88 9.24 -5.35 -1.56
C PHE A 88 8.00 -4.53 -1.95
N ILE A 89 6.84 -4.81 -1.35
CA ILE A 89 5.59 -4.06 -1.57
C ILE A 89 5.79 -2.57 -1.23
N SER A 90 6.45 -2.27 -0.10
CA SER A 90 6.72 -0.89 0.29
C SER A 90 7.64 -0.17 -0.70
N THR A 91 8.74 -0.80 -1.13
CA THR A 91 9.67 -0.21 -2.10
C THR A 91 9.01 -0.05 -3.47
N PHE A 92 8.26 -1.06 -3.91
CA PHE A 92 7.54 -0.98 -5.18
C PHE A 92 6.51 0.15 -5.17
N SER A 93 5.78 0.34 -4.06
CA SER A 93 4.87 1.48 -3.89
C SER A 93 5.59 2.83 -4.02
N SER A 94 6.78 3.00 -3.44
CA SER A 94 7.52 4.26 -3.54
C SER A 94 8.01 4.54 -4.97
N GLU A 95 8.47 3.51 -5.68
CA GLU A 95 8.88 3.64 -7.08
C GLU A 95 7.71 4.05 -7.97
N LEU A 96 6.51 3.50 -7.74
CA LEU A 96 5.30 3.91 -8.47
C LEU A 96 4.95 5.38 -8.22
N SER A 97 5.11 5.89 -6.99
CA SER A 97 4.90 7.31 -6.68
C SER A 97 5.91 8.20 -7.40
N VAL A 98 7.20 7.83 -7.40
CA VAL A 98 8.24 8.58 -8.11
C VAL A 98 7.97 8.59 -9.61
N PHE A 99 7.62 7.45 -10.19
CA PHE A 99 7.27 7.34 -11.60
C PHE A 99 6.02 8.18 -11.97
N THR A 100 5.02 8.24 -11.08
CA THR A 100 3.86 9.12 -11.24
C THR A 100 4.29 10.59 -11.30
N LEU A 101 5.16 11.03 -10.39
CA LEU A 101 5.66 12.41 -10.34
C LEU A 101 6.53 12.79 -11.54
N THR A 102 7.38 11.88 -12.01
CA THR A 102 8.21 12.13 -13.19
C THR A 102 7.36 12.29 -14.44
N VAL A 103 6.35 11.45 -14.65
CA VAL A 103 5.42 11.58 -15.79
C VAL A 103 4.64 12.90 -15.74
N ILE A 104 4.13 13.31 -14.56
CA ILE A 104 3.47 14.63 -14.41
C ILE A 104 4.41 15.77 -14.78
N THR A 105 5.70 15.66 -14.42
CA THR A 105 6.69 16.69 -14.72
C THR A 105 6.99 16.75 -16.22
N LEU A 106 7.12 15.59 -16.88
CA LEU A 106 7.35 15.51 -18.32
C LEU A 106 6.17 16.05 -19.14
N GLU A 107 4.93 15.79 -18.73
CA GLU A 107 3.73 16.35 -19.40
C GLU A 107 3.65 17.88 -19.30
N ARG A 108 4.33 18.49 -18.32
CA ARG A 108 4.36 19.94 -18.11
C ARG A 108 5.52 20.64 -18.82
N LEU A 109 6.45 19.90 -19.40
CA LEU A 109 7.69 20.38 -20.02
C LEU A 109 7.54 20.40 -21.55
#